data_AF-A0AAD8FTK0-F1
#
_entry.id   AF-A0AAD8FTK0-F1
#
_cell.length_a   1.000
_cell.length_b   1.000
_cell.length_c   1.000
_cell.angle_alpha   90.00
_cell.angle_beta   90.00
_cell.angle_gamma   90.00
#
_symmetry.space_group_name_H-M   'P 1'
#
loop_
_entity.id
_entity.type
_entity.pdbx_description
1 polymer ?
#
loop_
_entity_poly.entity_id
_entity_poly.type
_entity_poly.pdbx_seq_one_letter_code
_entity_poly.pdbx_strand_id
1 'polypeptide(L)'
;MHFYCCLFACCLLCILTQNSILSLLAIAIDRYLRVKIPVKYRAVMTHRRAWMAVGVCWLVPTILGLLPMLGWHQGGSLGAAAERNSSSSSSEGRYKACSFPAVMSMDYVVYFNFFGLILAPLLLMLGLYVLVFTTIRKQLHHSQGACKASRLQKELKLANALALVLALFALCWLPLPIMNSVGFFYPTCHVSKAILYCGILLSHANSAINPVVYAFKIKKFRVTFMRIWYHYYTGSKWNESTLHSNTLQSQGGDKSDSV
;
A
#
# COMPACT_ATOMS: atom_id res chain seq x y z
N MET A 1 -2.77 -5.02 -29.96
CA MET A 1 -3.10 -5.87 -28.79
C MET A 1 -4.54 -6.33 -28.90
N HIS A 2 -4.83 -7.61 -28.63
CA HIS A 2 -6.22 -8.10 -28.54
C HIS A 2 -6.93 -7.47 -27.33
N PHE A 3 -8.23 -7.19 -27.46
CA PHE A 3 -9.06 -6.57 -26.40
C PHE A 3 -8.91 -7.28 -25.04
N TYR A 4 -8.98 -8.62 -25.04
CA TYR A 4 -8.84 -9.43 -23.84
C TYR A 4 -7.43 -9.39 -23.22
N CYS A 5 -6.37 -9.25 -24.03
CA CYS A 5 -5.01 -9.08 -23.50
C CYS A 5 -4.86 -7.73 -22.77
N CYS A 6 -5.43 -6.66 -23.34
CA CYS A 6 -5.43 -5.33 -22.73
C CYS A 6 -6.27 -5.31 -21.43
N LEU A 7 -7.44 -5.93 -21.46
CA LEU A 7 -8.32 -6.05 -20.30
C LEU A 7 -7.66 -6.86 -19.17
N PHE A 8 -7.04 -7.99 -19.50
CA PHE A 8 -6.28 -8.79 -18.54
C PHE A 8 -5.13 -8.00 -17.90
N ALA A 9 -4.36 -7.25 -18.69
CA ALA A 9 -3.29 -6.39 -18.17
C ALA A 9 -3.83 -5.33 -17.18
N CYS A 10 -4.97 -4.70 -17.49
CA CYS A 10 -5.64 -3.76 -16.59
C CYS A 10 -6.15 -4.45 -15.31
N CYS A 11 -6.72 -5.65 -15.41
CA CYS A 11 -7.14 -6.46 -14.27
C CYS A 11 -5.94 -6.78 -13.35
N LEU A 12 -4.79 -7.17 -13.92
CA LEU A 12 -3.58 -7.43 -13.14
C LEU A 12 -3.14 -6.20 -12.33
N LEU A 13 -3.20 -5.01 -12.91
CA LEU A 13 -2.90 -3.77 -12.16
C LEU A 13 -3.86 -3.58 -10.98
N CYS A 14 -5.17 -3.79 -11.18
CA CYS A 14 -6.16 -3.73 -10.11
C CYS A 14 -5.90 -4.78 -9.01
N ILE A 15 -5.55 -6.02 -9.38
CA ILE A 15 -5.25 -7.12 -8.45
C ILE A 15 -4.04 -6.75 -7.57
N LEU A 16 -2.94 -6.29 -8.18
CA LEU A 16 -1.72 -5.92 -7.46
C LEU A 16 -1.94 -4.75 -6.50
N THR A 17 -2.75 -3.78 -6.93
CA THR A 17 -3.19 -2.66 -6.10
C THR A 17 -3.95 -3.16 -4.88
N GLN A 18 -4.95 -4.00 -5.11
CA GLN A 18 -5.82 -4.48 -4.04
C GLN A 18 -5.09 -5.38 -3.05
N ASN A 19 -4.13 -6.17 -3.53
CA ASN A 19 -3.26 -6.96 -2.67
C ASN A 19 -2.42 -6.07 -1.75
N SER A 20 -1.87 -4.98 -2.27
CA SER A 20 -1.12 -4.02 -1.46
C SER A 20 -1.99 -3.41 -0.34
N ILE A 21 -3.24 -3.05 -0.65
CA ILE A 21 -4.21 -2.50 0.31
C ILE A 21 -4.54 -3.51 1.40
N LEU A 22 -4.90 -4.74 1.03
CA LEU A 22 -5.25 -5.78 2.00
C LEU A 22 -4.05 -6.18 2.85
N SER A 23 -2.84 -6.21 2.28
CA SER A 23 -1.60 -6.45 3.02
C SER A 23 -1.35 -5.35 4.06
N LEU A 24 -1.53 -4.08 3.70
CA LEU A 24 -1.41 -2.95 4.63
C LEU A 24 -2.48 -2.99 5.72
N LEU A 25 -3.71 -3.38 5.36
CA LEU A 25 -4.80 -3.55 6.32
C LEU A 25 -4.51 -4.70 7.29
N ALA A 26 -4.00 -5.84 6.80
CA ALA A 26 -3.59 -6.96 7.63
C ALA A 26 -2.48 -6.56 8.61
N ILE A 27 -1.50 -5.75 8.16
CA ILE A 27 -0.47 -5.17 9.04
C ILE A 27 -1.11 -4.24 10.08
N ALA A 28 -2.07 -3.40 9.70
CA ALA A 28 -2.77 -2.51 10.63
C ALA A 28 -3.53 -3.30 11.72
N ILE A 29 -4.21 -4.37 11.33
CA ILE A 29 -4.91 -5.28 12.24
C ILE A 29 -3.92 -5.98 13.17
N ASP A 30 -2.79 -6.49 12.65
CA ASP A 30 -1.73 -7.10 13.47
C ASP A 30 -1.23 -6.14 14.55
N ARG A 31 -0.97 -4.88 14.18
CA ARG A 31 -0.56 -3.84 15.13
C ARG A 31 -1.62 -3.55 16.18
N TYR A 32 -2.87 -3.42 15.74
CA TYR A 32 -3.99 -3.22 16.65
C TYR A 32 -4.13 -4.35 17.66
N LEU A 33 -4.07 -5.61 17.21
CA LEU A 33 -4.16 -6.79 18.08
C LEU A 33 -3.01 -6.85 19.09
N ARG A 34 -1.77 -6.54 18.64
CA ARG A 34 -0.59 -6.53 19.51
C ARG A 34 -0.69 -5.49 20.62
N VAL A 35 -1.21 -4.31 20.32
CA VAL A 35 -1.33 -3.20 21.27
C VAL A 35 -2.51 -3.42 22.23
N LYS A 36 -3.64 -3.93 21.74
CA LYS A 36 -4.85 -4.10 22.54
C LYS A 36 -4.82 -5.34 23.44
N ILE A 37 -4.17 -6.42 23.00
CA ILE A 37 -4.19 -7.70 23.73
C ILE A 37 -2.78 -8.32 23.83
N PRO A 38 -1.82 -7.65 24.52
CA PRO A 38 -0.41 -8.06 24.50
C PRO A 38 -0.16 -9.49 25.03
N VAL A 39 -0.96 -9.94 26.00
CA VAL A 39 -0.80 -11.28 26.62
C VAL A 39 -1.41 -12.37 25.74
N LYS A 40 -2.63 -12.18 25.22
CA LYS A 40 -3.28 -13.18 24.37
C LYS A 40 -2.77 -13.14 22.93
N TYR A 41 -2.13 -12.06 22.47
CA TYR A 41 -1.62 -11.94 21.11
C TYR A 41 -0.72 -13.12 20.71
N ARG A 42 0.16 -13.59 21.62
CA ARG A 42 1.04 -14.75 21.36
C ARG A 42 0.27 -16.06 21.16
N ALA A 43 -0.90 -16.21 21.77
CA ALA A 43 -1.79 -17.35 21.58
C ALA A 43 -2.74 -17.18 20.38
N VAL A 44 -3.13 -15.94 20.07
CA VAL A 44 -4.05 -15.60 18.98
C VAL A 44 -3.34 -15.65 17.63
N MET A 45 -2.13 -15.10 17.54
CA MET A 45 -1.38 -15.00 16.28
C MET A 45 -0.46 -16.21 16.11
N THR A 46 -1.00 -17.26 15.48
CA THR A 46 -0.24 -18.47 15.14
C THR A 46 0.30 -18.40 13.71
N HIS A 47 1.37 -19.13 13.44
CA HIS A 47 1.99 -19.19 12.10
C HIS A 47 0.98 -19.63 11.02
N ARG A 48 0.11 -20.61 11.33
CA ARG A 48 -0.96 -21.05 10.42
C ARG A 48 -1.94 -19.91 10.08
N ARG A 49 -2.36 -19.12 11.07
CA ARG A 49 -3.26 -17.97 10.85
C ARG A 49 -2.61 -16.86 10.04
N ALA A 50 -1.31 -16.62 10.24
CA ALA A 50 -0.57 -15.67 9.42
C ALA A 50 -0.53 -16.09 7.93
N TRP A 51 -0.24 -17.38 7.66
CA TRP A 51 -0.28 -17.91 6.29
C TRP A 51 -1.67 -17.89 5.68
N MET A 52 -2.71 -18.20 6.46
CA MET A 52 -4.10 -18.04 6.00
C MET A 52 -4.42 -16.58 5.65
N ALA A 53 -3.98 -15.62 6.47
CA ALA A 53 -4.18 -14.19 6.19
C ALA A 53 -3.49 -13.76 4.88
N VAL A 54 -2.26 -14.23 4.63
CA VAL A 54 -1.57 -14.01 3.35
C VAL A 54 -2.37 -14.61 2.20
N GLY A 55 -2.82 -15.87 2.33
CA GLY A 55 -3.66 -16.52 1.32
C GLY A 55 -4.92 -15.72 0.99
N VAL A 56 -5.62 -15.21 2.01
CA VAL A 56 -6.79 -14.33 1.84
C VAL A 56 -6.42 -13.02 1.14
N CYS A 57 -5.28 -12.41 1.50
CA CYS A 57 -4.80 -11.18 0.85
C CYS A 57 -4.45 -11.36 -0.64
N TRP A 58 -4.24 -12.59 -1.12
CA TRP A 58 -4.02 -12.89 -2.53
C TRP A 58 -5.30 -13.33 -3.24
N LEU A 59 -6.10 -14.18 -2.59
CA LEU A 59 -7.28 -14.78 -3.17
C LEU A 59 -8.40 -13.74 -3.37
N VAL A 60 -8.65 -12.89 -2.37
CA VAL A 60 -9.71 -11.87 -2.46
C VAL A 60 -9.43 -10.87 -3.62
N PRO A 61 -8.24 -10.25 -3.75
CA PRO A 61 -7.92 -9.39 -4.88
C PRO A 61 -8.04 -10.07 -6.23
N THR A 62 -7.60 -11.33 -6.33
CA THR A 62 -7.66 -12.08 -7.58
C THR A 62 -9.10 -12.27 -8.02
N ILE A 63 -9.98 -12.68 -7.11
CA ILE A 63 -11.40 -12.86 -7.43
C ILE A 63 -12.05 -11.53 -7.81
N LEU A 64 -11.86 -10.49 -7.01
CA LEU A 64 -12.51 -9.20 -7.24
C LEU A 64 -11.96 -8.46 -8.45
N GLY A 65 -10.65 -8.56 -8.72
CA GLY A 65 -10.00 -7.91 -9.86
C GLY A 65 -10.25 -8.61 -11.20
N LEU A 66 -10.70 -9.87 -11.19
CA LEU A 66 -11.12 -10.59 -12.40
C LEU A 66 -12.61 -10.40 -12.73
N LEU A 67 -13.39 -9.67 -11.92
CA LEU A 67 -14.79 -9.36 -12.21
C LEU A 67 -15.02 -8.72 -13.60
N PRO A 68 -14.17 -7.80 -14.09
CA PRO A 68 -14.30 -7.30 -15.46
C PRO A 68 -14.13 -8.38 -16.53
N MET A 69 -13.39 -9.46 -16.25
CA MET A 69 -13.27 -10.61 -17.17
C MET A 69 -14.49 -11.53 -17.15
N LEU A 70 -15.30 -11.48 -16.08
CA LEU A 70 -16.53 -12.25 -15.95
C LEU A 70 -17.76 -11.56 -16.57
N GLY A 71 -17.58 -10.37 -17.16
CA GLY A 71 -18.63 -9.68 -17.92
C GLY A 71 -18.82 -8.21 -17.58
N TRP A 72 -18.16 -7.68 -16.54
CA TRP A 72 -18.27 -6.28 -16.14
C TRP A 72 -17.30 -5.36 -16.91
N HIS A 73 -17.25 -5.50 -18.23
CA HIS A 73 -16.36 -4.74 -19.12
C HIS A 73 -17.14 -4.00 -20.22
N GLN A 74 -16.53 -2.94 -20.77
CA GLN A 74 -17.18 -2.05 -21.76
C GLN A 74 -17.49 -2.74 -23.12
N GLY A 75 -17.10 -4.00 -23.30
CA GLY A 75 -17.12 -4.70 -24.59
C GLY A 75 -18.51 -4.86 -25.22
N GLY A 76 -19.56 -5.02 -24.40
CA GLY A 76 -20.95 -5.13 -24.90
C GLY A 76 -21.49 -3.81 -25.47
N SER A 77 -21.14 -2.68 -24.86
CA SER A 77 -21.60 -1.35 -25.29
C SER A 77 -20.96 -0.87 -26.60
N LEU A 78 -19.76 -1.38 -26.92
CA LEU A 78 -19.03 -1.05 -28.15
C LEU A 78 -19.53 -1.83 -29.37
N GLY A 79 -20.14 -3.01 -29.17
CA GLY A 79 -20.84 -3.75 -30.21
C GLY A 79 -22.15 -3.08 -30.62
N ALA A 80 -22.93 -2.60 -29.65
CA ALA A 80 -24.21 -1.92 -29.88
C ALA A 80 -24.08 -0.53 -30.54
N ALA A 81 -22.92 0.13 -30.40
CA ALA A 81 -22.61 1.38 -31.11
C ALA A 81 -22.02 1.15 -32.51
N ALA A 82 -21.42 -0.02 -32.76
CA ALA A 82 -20.86 -0.38 -34.06
C ALA A 82 -21.94 -0.86 -35.07
N GLU A 83 -23.06 -1.40 -34.59
CA GLU A 83 -24.20 -1.77 -35.47
C GLU A 83 -25.00 -0.57 -35.99
N ARG A 84 -24.82 0.64 -35.43
CA ARG A 84 -25.59 1.83 -35.85
C ARG A 84 -24.97 2.67 -36.97
N ASN A 85 -23.71 2.42 -37.33
CA ASN A 85 -23.05 3.11 -38.45
C ASN A 85 -22.56 2.10 -39.51
N SER A 86 -23.47 1.25 -39.98
CA SER A 86 -23.29 0.48 -41.20
C SER A 86 -23.54 1.37 -42.42
N SER A 87 -22.66 2.36 -42.64
CA SER A 87 -22.49 2.96 -43.95
C SER A 87 -21.12 3.62 -44.05
N SER A 88 -20.23 2.93 -44.79
CA SER A 88 -18.96 3.36 -45.38
C SER A 88 -17.66 2.87 -44.70
N SER A 89 -17.18 1.77 -45.29
CA SER A 89 -15.81 1.62 -45.81
C SER A 89 -14.68 1.15 -44.89
N SER A 90 -13.99 0.11 -45.38
CA SER A 90 -12.71 -0.48 -44.97
C SER A 90 -12.65 -1.20 -43.62
N SER A 91 -12.96 -2.50 -43.70
CA SER A 91 -12.49 -3.56 -42.83
C SER A 91 -10.98 -3.76 -42.97
N GLU A 92 -10.20 -2.89 -42.34
CA GLU A 92 -8.84 -3.21 -41.89
C GLU A 92 -8.84 -3.24 -40.37
N GLY A 93 -8.26 -4.29 -39.80
CA GLY A 93 -8.26 -4.57 -38.36
C GLY A 93 -7.82 -3.36 -37.54
N ARG A 94 -8.79 -2.61 -37.01
CA ARG A 94 -8.55 -1.40 -36.24
C ARG A 94 -7.90 -1.79 -34.90
N TYR A 95 -6.57 -1.78 -34.87
CA TYR A 95 -5.79 -1.83 -33.64
C TYR A 95 -6.19 -0.63 -32.76
N LYS A 96 -7.20 -0.78 -31.91
CA LYS A 96 -7.53 0.25 -30.92
C LYS A 96 -6.39 0.33 -29.90
N ALA A 97 -5.90 1.53 -29.65
CA ALA A 97 -4.92 1.78 -28.60
C ALA A 97 -5.48 1.26 -27.27
N CYS A 98 -4.73 0.37 -26.60
CA CYS A 98 -5.09 -0.16 -25.29
C CYS A 98 -5.09 1.00 -24.29
N SER A 99 -6.27 1.41 -23.85
CA SER A 99 -6.46 2.45 -22.85
C SER A 99 -7.42 1.96 -21.78
N PHE A 100 -7.08 2.20 -20.52
CA PHE A 100 -7.88 1.80 -19.36
C PHE A 100 -9.37 2.19 -19.47
N PRO A 101 -9.75 3.45 -19.81
CA PRO A 101 -11.17 3.84 -19.95
C PRO A 101 -11.89 3.19 -21.14
N ALA A 102 -11.17 2.59 -22.09
CA ALA A 102 -11.78 1.93 -23.25
C ALA A 102 -12.14 0.45 -22.98
N VAL A 103 -11.58 -0.16 -21.93
CA VAL A 103 -11.80 -1.59 -21.61
C VAL A 103 -12.51 -1.79 -20.28
N MET A 104 -12.27 -0.90 -19.30
CA MET A 104 -12.89 -0.96 -17.98
C MET A 104 -14.12 -0.06 -17.89
N SER A 105 -15.19 -0.57 -17.29
CA SER A 105 -16.43 0.19 -17.06
C SER A 105 -16.23 1.23 -15.96
N MET A 106 -16.67 2.47 -16.19
CA MET A 106 -16.45 3.57 -15.22
C MET A 106 -17.23 3.37 -13.92
N ASP A 107 -18.40 2.75 -13.96
CA ASP A 107 -19.18 2.36 -12.78
C ASP A 107 -18.42 1.38 -11.89
N TYR A 108 -17.77 0.36 -12.49
CA TYR A 108 -16.89 -0.56 -11.75
C TYR A 108 -15.71 0.18 -11.11
N VAL A 109 -15.05 1.06 -11.88
CA VAL A 109 -13.86 1.79 -11.41
C VAL A 109 -14.20 2.77 -10.26
N VAL A 110 -15.34 3.47 -10.35
CA VAL A 110 -15.72 4.49 -9.37
C VAL A 110 -16.42 3.85 -8.17
N TYR A 111 -17.52 3.12 -8.37
CA TYR A 111 -18.32 2.62 -7.25
C TYR A 111 -17.64 1.46 -6.54
N PHE A 112 -17.29 0.42 -7.29
CA PHE A 112 -16.77 -0.80 -6.69
C PHE A 112 -15.30 -0.65 -6.31
N ASN A 113 -14.45 -0.25 -7.25
CA ASN A 113 -13.01 -0.17 -7.02
C ASN A 113 -12.62 1.02 -6.12
N PHE A 114 -13.04 2.24 -6.43
CA PHE A 114 -12.64 3.39 -5.63
C PHE A 114 -13.31 3.43 -4.25
N PHE A 115 -14.65 3.51 -4.17
CA PHE A 115 -15.32 3.63 -2.87
C PHE A 115 -15.22 2.34 -2.04
N GLY A 116 -15.49 1.19 -2.66
CA GLY A 116 -15.51 -0.10 -1.98
C GLY A 116 -14.13 -0.64 -1.65
N LEU A 117 -13.22 -0.68 -2.63
CA LEU A 117 -11.96 -1.41 -2.49
C LEU A 117 -10.75 -0.55 -2.11
N ILE A 118 -10.79 0.75 -2.36
CA ILE A 118 -9.71 1.69 -2.00
C ILE A 118 -10.07 2.52 -0.77
N LEU A 119 -11.16 3.29 -0.83
CA LEU A 119 -11.52 4.26 0.20
C LEU A 119 -11.93 3.58 1.51
N ALA A 120 -12.81 2.58 1.47
CA ALA A 120 -13.27 1.91 2.69
C ALA A 120 -12.13 1.23 3.48
N PRO A 121 -11.21 0.46 2.87
CA PRO A 121 -10.03 -0.04 3.58
C PRO A 121 -9.09 1.05 4.10
N LEU A 122 -8.91 2.15 3.36
CA LEU A 122 -8.10 3.29 3.83
C LEU A 122 -8.68 3.94 5.08
N LEU A 123 -10.00 4.15 5.13
CA LEU A 123 -10.69 4.68 6.30
C LEU A 123 -10.62 3.70 7.48
N LEU A 124 -10.79 2.40 7.23
CA LEU A 124 -10.63 1.36 8.26
C LEU A 124 -9.21 1.36 8.83
N MET A 125 -8.20 1.41 7.97
CA MET A 125 -6.80 1.51 8.39
C MET A 125 -6.57 2.77 9.23
N LEU A 126 -7.02 3.94 8.77
CA LEU A 126 -6.91 5.19 9.51
C LEU A 126 -7.53 5.06 10.90
N GLY A 127 -8.74 4.52 11.00
CA GLY A 127 -9.41 4.26 12.27
C GLY A 127 -8.60 3.34 13.19
N LEU A 128 -8.10 2.22 12.67
CA LEU A 128 -7.26 1.29 13.43
C LEU A 128 -5.97 1.97 13.95
N TYR A 129 -5.32 2.80 13.13
CA TYR A 129 -4.12 3.54 13.57
C TYR A 129 -4.43 4.60 14.63
N VAL A 130 -5.52 5.34 14.49
CA VAL A 130 -5.97 6.28 15.52
C VAL A 130 -6.23 5.55 16.84
N LEU A 131 -6.89 4.38 16.80
CA LEU A 131 -7.11 3.54 17.98
C LEU A 131 -5.79 3.02 18.58
N VAL A 132 -4.82 2.65 17.75
CA VAL A 132 -3.48 2.25 18.20
C VAL A 132 -2.78 3.41 18.89
N PHE A 133 -2.74 4.59 18.28
CA PHE A 133 -2.06 5.77 18.84
C PHE A 133 -2.68 6.23 20.15
N THR A 134 -4.01 6.30 20.21
CA THR A 134 -4.72 6.67 21.43
C THR A 134 -4.48 5.66 22.55
N THR A 135 -4.48 4.36 22.25
CA THR A 135 -4.17 3.30 23.23
C THR A 135 -2.74 3.41 23.74
N ILE A 136 -1.77 3.61 22.85
CA ILE A 136 -0.35 3.76 23.21
C ILE A 136 -0.14 5.01 24.08
N ARG A 137 -0.72 6.16 23.73
CA ARG A 137 -0.59 7.39 24.52
C ARG A 137 -1.21 7.25 25.91
N LYS A 138 -2.39 6.64 25.99
CA LYS A 138 -3.06 6.37 27.28
C LYS A 138 -2.21 5.48 28.18
N GLN A 139 -1.60 4.43 27.63
CA GLN A 139 -0.71 3.55 28.39
C GLN A 139 0.61 4.22 28.77
N LEU A 140 1.15 5.14 27.96
CA LEU A 140 2.35 5.92 28.31
C LEU A 140 2.07 6.85 29.51
N HIS A 141 0.95 7.56 29.48
CA HIS A 141 0.57 8.48 30.55
C HIS A 141 0.36 7.76 31.90
N HIS A 142 -0.15 6.53 31.87
CA HIS A 142 -0.43 5.73 33.07
C HIS A 142 0.70 4.74 33.44
N SER A 143 1.87 4.83 32.78
CA SER A 143 2.98 3.88 32.99
C SER A 143 3.91 4.33 34.12
N GLN A 144 3.75 3.77 35.33
CA GLN A 144 4.63 4.00 36.48
C GLN A 144 5.94 3.18 36.44
N GLY A 145 6.60 3.06 35.29
CA GLY A 145 7.85 2.29 35.20
C GLY A 145 8.66 2.53 33.93
N ALA A 146 9.95 2.82 34.11
CA ALA A 146 10.88 3.16 33.02
C ALA A 146 10.99 2.05 31.95
N CYS A 147 10.99 0.77 32.35
CA CYS A 147 11.08 -0.35 31.42
C CYS A 147 9.84 -0.48 30.53
N LYS A 148 8.63 -0.32 31.09
CA LYS A 148 7.36 -0.39 30.34
C LYS A 148 7.21 0.81 29.41
N ALA A 149 7.57 2.01 29.88
CA ALA A 149 7.59 3.23 29.06
C ALA A 149 8.56 3.10 27.86
N SER A 150 9.77 2.58 28.06
CA SER A 150 10.76 2.35 27.00
C SER A 150 10.25 1.37 25.92
N ARG A 151 9.61 0.25 26.34
CA ARG A 151 9.00 -0.70 25.40
C ARG A 151 7.91 -0.04 24.57
N LEU A 152 7.05 0.75 25.20
CA LEU A 152 5.92 1.41 24.54
C LEU A 152 6.36 2.54 23.59
N GLN A 153 7.43 3.26 23.92
CA GLN A 153 8.07 4.20 23.01
C GLN A 153 8.65 3.52 21.76
N LYS A 154 9.17 2.27 21.87
CA LYS A 154 9.61 1.49 20.70
C LYS A 154 8.43 1.10 19.81
N GLU A 155 7.32 0.66 20.41
CA GLU A 155 6.08 0.37 19.68
C GLU A 155 5.51 1.63 19.00
N LEU A 156 5.58 2.80 19.66
CA LEU A 156 5.17 4.08 19.09
C LEU A 156 6.02 4.48 17.87
N LYS A 157 7.35 4.33 17.95
CA LYS A 157 8.26 4.61 16.82
C LYS A 157 7.93 3.71 15.62
N LEU A 158 7.59 2.44 15.88
CA LEU A 158 7.16 1.50 14.85
C LEU A 158 5.80 1.87 14.26
N ALA A 159 4.81 2.22 15.08
CA ALA A 159 3.50 2.69 14.64
C ALA A 159 3.60 3.97 13.80
N ASN A 160 4.45 4.93 14.19
CA ASN A 160 4.75 6.14 13.40
C ASN A 160 5.30 5.82 12.01
N ALA A 161 6.23 4.85 11.92
CA ALA A 161 6.77 4.45 10.63
C ALA A 161 5.68 3.85 9.73
N LEU A 162 4.78 3.04 10.28
CA LEU A 162 3.71 2.42 9.50
C LEU A 162 2.59 3.41 9.13
N ALA A 163 2.28 4.36 10.00
CA ALA A 163 1.36 5.46 9.70
C ALA A 163 1.90 6.33 8.55
N LEU A 164 3.22 6.56 8.51
CA LEU A 164 3.87 7.22 7.37
C LEU A 164 3.73 6.39 6.08
N VAL A 165 3.93 5.06 6.13
CA VAL A 165 3.71 4.18 4.97
C VAL A 165 2.28 4.33 4.45
N LEU A 166 1.28 4.34 5.34
CA LEU A 166 -0.12 4.54 4.94
C LEU A 166 -0.39 5.91 4.32
N ALA A 167 0.17 6.97 4.91
CA ALA A 167 0.00 8.32 4.38
C ALA A 167 0.60 8.43 2.97
N LEU A 168 1.80 7.90 2.77
CA LEU A 168 2.45 7.86 1.45
C LEU A 168 1.67 6.99 0.47
N PHE A 169 1.16 5.84 0.91
CA PHE A 169 0.29 4.99 0.09
C PHE A 169 -0.96 5.76 -0.37
N ALA A 170 -1.66 6.43 0.55
CA ALA A 170 -2.85 7.21 0.24
C ALA A 170 -2.53 8.37 -0.72
N LEU A 171 -1.43 9.10 -0.48
CA LEU A 171 -0.98 10.18 -1.37
C LEU A 171 -0.68 9.67 -2.78
N CYS A 172 -0.13 8.46 -2.90
CA CYS A 172 0.20 7.89 -4.21
C CYS A 172 -1.01 7.33 -4.94
N TRP A 173 -1.97 6.77 -4.21
CA TRP A 173 -3.10 6.02 -4.79
C TRP A 173 -4.39 6.81 -4.92
N LEU A 174 -4.64 7.83 -4.11
CA LEU A 174 -5.90 8.60 -4.16
C LEU A 174 -6.05 9.51 -5.39
N PRO A 175 -5.01 10.18 -5.91
CA PRO A 175 -5.20 11.15 -7.00
C PRO A 175 -5.83 10.55 -8.26
N LEU A 176 -5.42 9.34 -8.66
CA LEU A 176 -5.86 8.72 -9.90
C LEU A 176 -7.36 8.34 -9.89
N PRO A 177 -7.89 7.61 -8.87
CA PRO A 177 -9.32 7.35 -8.74
C PRO A 177 -10.16 8.62 -8.53
N ILE A 178 -9.62 9.64 -7.84
CA ILE A 178 -10.31 10.93 -7.69
C ILE A 178 -10.50 11.59 -9.06
N MET A 179 -9.45 11.65 -9.88
CA MET A 179 -9.56 12.20 -11.24
C MET A 179 -10.56 11.41 -12.11
N ASN A 180 -10.55 10.07 -12.01
CA ASN A 180 -11.51 9.22 -12.71
C ASN A 180 -12.95 9.49 -12.25
N SER A 181 -13.15 9.68 -10.94
CA SER A 181 -14.46 10.00 -10.37
C SER A 181 -14.94 11.38 -10.78
N VAL A 182 -14.06 12.39 -10.78
CA VAL A 182 -14.40 13.75 -11.25
C VAL A 182 -14.82 13.72 -12.72
N GLY A 183 -14.09 13.02 -13.59
CA GLY A 183 -14.46 12.86 -15.00
C GLY A 183 -15.79 12.11 -15.21
N PHE A 184 -16.14 11.20 -14.30
CA PHE A 184 -17.40 10.47 -14.34
C PHE A 184 -18.60 11.30 -13.87
N PHE A 185 -18.46 12.01 -12.74
CA PHE A 185 -19.55 12.83 -12.17
C PHE A 185 -19.71 14.20 -12.84
N TYR A 186 -18.63 14.76 -13.40
CA TYR A 186 -18.62 16.06 -14.07
C TYR A 186 -18.00 15.94 -15.47
N PRO A 187 -18.78 15.48 -16.47
CA PRO A 187 -18.28 15.27 -17.84
C PRO A 187 -17.73 16.53 -18.52
N THR A 188 -18.11 17.71 -18.03
CA THR A 188 -17.66 19.02 -18.52
C THR A 188 -16.26 19.41 -18.03
N CYS A 189 -15.74 18.73 -16.99
CA CYS A 189 -14.40 18.97 -16.46
C CYS A 189 -13.37 18.12 -17.20
N HIS A 190 -12.63 18.75 -18.12
CA HIS A 190 -11.60 18.07 -18.89
C HIS A 190 -10.29 17.99 -18.10
N VAL A 191 -9.97 16.80 -17.56
CA VAL A 191 -8.67 16.55 -16.92
C VAL A 191 -7.58 16.51 -17.99
N SER A 192 -6.53 17.32 -17.85
CA SER A 192 -5.40 17.31 -18.78
C SER A 192 -4.65 15.98 -18.74
N LYS A 193 -4.23 15.49 -19.92
CA LYS A 193 -3.45 14.25 -20.06
C LYS A 193 -2.19 14.27 -19.20
N ALA A 194 -1.55 15.42 -19.04
CA ALA A 194 -0.36 15.57 -18.21
C ALA A 194 -0.65 15.23 -16.74
N ILE A 195 -1.77 15.71 -16.19
CA ILE A 195 -2.16 15.45 -14.79
C ILE A 195 -2.51 13.96 -14.61
N LEU A 196 -3.20 13.37 -15.59
CA LEU A 196 -3.50 11.93 -15.59
C LEU A 196 -2.22 11.08 -15.59
N TYR A 197 -1.26 11.38 -16.46
CA TYR A 197 0.03 10.67 -16.50
C TYR A 197 0.84 10.86 -15.22
N CYS A 198 0.83 12.06 -14.62
CA CYS A 198 1.43 12.29 -13.31
C CYS A 198 0.80 11.41 -12.22
N GLY A 199 -0.54 11.29 -12.21
CA GLY A 199 -1.24 10.40 -11.28
C GLY A 199 -0.90 8.93 -11.49
N ILE A 200 -0.75 8.49 -12.74
CA ILE A 200 -0.32 7.12 -13.08
C ILE A 200 1.11 6.89 -12.57
N LEU A 201 2.06 7.78 -12.90
CA LEU A 201 3.45 7.68 -12.43
C LEU A 201 3.52 7.65 -10.91
N LEU A 202 2.73 8.48 -10.23
CA LEU A 202 2.67 8.53 -8.78
C LEU A 202 2.13 7.21 -8.19
N SER A 203 1.11 6.60 -8.80
CA SER A 203 0.62 5.29 -8.36
C SER A 203 1.67 4.17 -8.51
N HIS A 204 2.51 4.22 -9.55
CA HIS A 204 3.61 3.27 -9.73
C HIS A 204 4.77 3.51 -8.75
N ALA A 205 5.02 4.77 -8.37
CA ALA A 205 6.05 5.12 -7.39
C ALA A 205 5.80 4.47 -6.02
N ASN A 206 4.55 4.15 -5.68
CA ASN A 206 4.18 3.43 -4.45
C ASN A 206 4.99 2.14 -4.22
N SER A 207 5.29 1.39 -5.29
CA SER A 207 6.09 0.16 -5.18
C SER A 207 7.53 0.43 -4.75
N ALA A 208 8.12 1.56 -5.18
CA ALA A 208 9.48 1.96 -4.83
C ALA A 208 9.57 2.56 -3.41
N ILE A 209 8.48 3.15 -2.90
CA ILE A 209 8.44 3.77 -1.58
C ILE A 209 8.60 2.73 -0.46
N ASN A 210 8.09 1.51 -0.63
CA ASN A 210 8.10 0.49 0.42
C ASN A 210 9.53 0.19 0.96
N PRO A 211 10.52 -0.24 0.15
CA PRO A 211 11.89 -0.44 0.64
C PRO A 211 12.55 0.82 1.21
N VAL A 212 12.30 1.99 0.60
CA VAL A 212 12.88 3.27 1.02
C VAL A 212 12.41 3.61 2.44
N VAL A 213 11.10 3.52 2.72
CA VAL A 213 10.58 3.82 4.06
C VAL A 213 11.17 2.86 5.10
N TYR A 214 11.29 1.57 4.79
CA TYR A 214 11.88 0.61 5.71
C TYR A 214 13.37 0.86 5.96
N ALA A 215 14.14 1.17 4.92
CA ALA A 215 15.58 1.46 5.00
C ALA A 215 15.88 2.71 5.84
N PHE A 216 15.05 3.75 5.76
CA PHE A 216 15.28 4.99 6.52
C PHE A 216 14.67 4.98 7.93
N LYS A 217 13.55 4.27 8.17
CA LYS A 217 12.84 4.32 9.47
C LYS A 217 13.13 3.15 10.40
N ILE A 218 13.48 1.96 9.89
CA ILE A 218 13.75 0.79 10.73
C ILE A 218 15.27 0.59 10.85
N LYS A 219 15.83 0.95 12.01
CA LYS A 219 17.28 0.81 12.30
C LYS A 219 17.82 -0.59 11.97
N LYS A 220 17.05 -1.65 12.25
CA LYS A 220 17.44 -3.04 11.93
C LYS A 220 17.61 -3.26 10.43
N PHE A 221 16.69 -2.78 9.60
CA PHE A 221 16.80 -2.89 8.14
C PHE A 221 17.97 -2.07 7.59
N ARG A 222 18.18 -0.86 8.10
CA ARG A 222 19.33 -0.02 7.70
C ARG A 222 20.66 -0.71 7.96
N VAL A 223 20.82 -1.31 9.14
CA VAL A 223 22.05 -2.04 9.52
C VAL A 223 22.24 -3.27 8.63
N THR A 224 21.19 -4.05 8.37
CA THR A 224 21.28 -5.21 7.46
C THR A 224 21.60 -4.78 6.03
N PHE A 225 21.00 -3.71 5.53
CA PHE A 225 21.28 -3.18 4.19
C PHE A 225 22.75 -2.74 4.05
N MET A 226 23.27 -2.02 5.05
CA MET A 226 24.68 -1.62 5.11
C MET A 226 25.61 -2.82 5.26
N ARG A 227 25.22 -3.86 6.01
CA ARG A 227 25.99 -5.11 6.14
C ARG A 227 26.07 -5.84 4.80
N ILE A 228 24.96 -5.95 4.07
CA ILE A 228 24.93 -6.56 2.72
C ILE A 228 25.76 -5.73 1.75
N TRP A 229 25.58 -4.41 1.72
CA TRP A 229 26.34 -3.50 0.87
C TRP A 229 27.84 -3.60 1.13
N TYR A 230 28.25 -3.54 2.39
CA TYR A 230 29.65 -3.67 2.78
C TYR A 230 30.20 -5.05 2.39
N HIS A 231 29.48 -6.14 2.68
CA HIS A 231 29.95 -7.48 2.34
C HIS A 231 30.13 -7.66 0.82
N TYR A 232 29.24 -7.08 0.02
CA TYR A 232 29.31 -7.16 -1.45
C TYR A 232 30.43 -6.29 -2.04
N TYR A 233 30.69 -5.10 -1.47
CA TYR A 233 31.70 -4.18 -1.98
C TYR A 233 33.11 -4.38 -1.41
N THR A 234 33.25 -4.91 -0.19
CA THR A 234 34.56 -5.05 0.47
C THR A 234 35.02 -6.50 0.62
N GLY A 235 34.17 -7.49 0.30
CA GLY A 235 34.50 -8.92 0.41
C GLY A 235 34.80 -9.42 1.83
N SER A 236 34.70 -8.53 2.83
CA SER A 236 35.09 -8.77 4.21
C SER A 236 33.86 -9.15 5.06
N LYS A 237 34.01 -10.10 5.98
CA LYS A 237 32.97 -10.42 6.99
C LYS A 237 32.85 -9.25 7.95
N TRP A 238 31.62 -8.72 8.08
CA TRP A 238 31.30 -7.62 8.98
C TRP A 238 31.53 -8.03 10.45
N ASN A 239 32.57 -7.50 11.11
CA ASN A 239 32.82 -7.75 12.53
C ASN A 239 31.78 -7.02 13.40
N GLU A 240 31.07 -7.79 14.22
CA GLU A 240 29.97 -7.34 15.07
C GLU A 240 30.42 -6.42 16.24
N SER A 241 31.73 -6.34 16.46
CA SER A 241 32.40 -5.59 17.53
C SER A 241 32.23 -4.07 17.42
N THR A 242 32.01 -3.52 16.23
CA THR A 242 31.94 -2.06 16.00
C THR A 242 30.61 -1.44 16.43
N LEU A 243 29.55 -2.25 16.64
CA LEU A 243 28.26 -1.74 17.10
C LEU A 243 28.23 -1.52 18.62
N HIS A 244 28.96 -2.33 19.39
CA HIS A 244 29.00 -2.21 20.85
C HIS A 244 29.74 -0.93 21.30
N SER A 245 30.81 -0.56 20.60
CA SER A 245 31.59 0.66 20.87
C SER A 245 30.76 1.93 20.65
N ASN A 246 30.02 1.99 19.54
CA ASN A 246 29.20 3.16 19.18
C ASN A 246 27.90 3.28 20.01
N THR A 247 27.43 2.19 20.61
CA THR A 247 26.26 2.21 21.50
C THR A 247 26.63 2.63 22.93
N LEU A 248 27.84 2.28 23.40
CA LEU A 248 28.37 2.70 24.70
C LEU A 248 28.78 4.18 24.71
N GLN A 249 29.34 4.71 23.62
CA GLN A 249 29.67 6.14 23.52
C GLN A 249 28.45 7.06 23.48
N SER A 250 27.29 6.60 22.99
CA SER A 250 26.04 7.38 22.99
C SER A 250 25.33 7.41 24.35
N GLN A 251 25.76 6.63 25.34
CA GLN A 251 25.16 6.57 26.68
C GLN A 251 26.06 7.15 27.79
N GLY A 252 27.33 7.45 27.50
CA GLY A 252 28.31 7.96 28.47
C GLY A 252 28.57 9.47 28.41
N GLY A 253 27.88 10.22 27.55
CA GLY A 253 28.18 11.63 27.27
C GLY A 253 27.42 12.68 28.10
N ASP A 254 26.68 12.30 29.15
CA ASP A 254 25.81 13.23 29.91
C ASP A 254 26.16 13.33 31.40
N LYS A 255 27.46 13.24 31.73
CA LYS A 255 28.00 13.63 33.04
C LYS A 255 29.45 14.06 32.90
N SER A 256 29.66 15.34 32.65
CA SER A 256 30.74 16.19 33.18
C SER A 256 30.61 17.53 32.49
N ASP A 257 30.25 18.55 33.26
CA ASP A 257 30.60 19.97 33.09
C ASP A 257 29.49 20.86 33.68
N SER A 258 29.49 20.94 35.01
CA SER A 258 28.99 22.09 35.77
C SER A 258 29.82 22.13 37.05
N VAL A 259 30.62 23.20 37.11
CA VAL A 259 31.52 23.65 38.18
C VAL A 259 30.86 23.59 39.55
#